data_AF-A0A7J4PLS9-F1
#
_entry.id   AF-A0A7J4PLS9-F1
#
_cell.length_a   1.000
_cell.length_b   1.000
_cell.length_c   1.000
_cell.angle_alpha   90.00
_cell.angle_beta   90.00
_cell.angle_gamma   90.00
#
_symmetry.space_group_name_H-M   'P 1'
#
loop_
_entity.id
_entity.type
_entity.pdbx_description
1 polymer ?
#
loop_
_entity_poly.entity_id
_entity_poly.type
_entity_poly.pdbx_seq_one_letter_code
_entity_poly.pdbx_strand_id
1 'polypeptide(L)'
;MHIVTYRGEYKSDFFLKRMAPSLVSNFGEEKISASAELFSYMFPPLLVMFSFLFSGFLSSNLGVPLWVDTFIVVFGIALGVLAVALGEQFSRVADYHRDTRCGECCEPFACEEFEKPDVKELSTPHSYSVKITRYWKCKNCGHEEARTGSEGIVTCKGDPGVFTPRKISCRACGKNAACEEFKRPDVKEIKKKFWAGVTTTRYYRCKYCGHEDFEVKKQRI
;
A
#
# COMPACT_ATOMS: atom_id res chain seq x y z
N MET A 1 23.22 9.38 -11.60
CA MET A 1 22.62 8.32 -10.78
C MET A 1 22.33 8.93 -9.44
N HIS A 2 21.09 8.86 -8.96
CA HIS A 2 20.71 9.45 -7.67
C HIS A 2 20.33 8.31 -6.73
N ILE A 3 20.98 8.26 -5.57
CA ILE A 3 20.70 7.30 -4.50
C ILE A 3 20.26 8.11 -3.29
N VAL A 4 19.07 7.82 -2.79
CA VAL A 4 18.58 8.43 -1.55
C VAL A 4 18.37 7.32 -0.54
N THR A 5 18.99 7.48 0.63
CA THR A 5 18.85 6.56 1.76
C THR A 5 18.26 7.30 2.94
N TYR A 6 17.19 6.75 3.52
CA TYR A 6 16.54 7.32 4.70
C TYR A 6 15.95 6.22 5.59
N ARG A 7 15.77 6.51 6.88
CA ARG A 7 15.11 5.60 7.82
C ARG A 7 13.59 5.68 7.63
N GLY A 8 12.96 4.54 7.40
CA GLY A 8 11.51 4.41 7.30
C GLY A 8 10.84 4.26 8.66
N GLU A 9 9.56 3.88 8.62
CA GLU A 9 8.73 3.66 9.81
C GLU A 9 8.50 2.16 10.06
N TYR A 10 8.35 1.80 11.32
CA TYR A 10 7.93 0.46 11.75
C TYR A 10 6.61 0.06 11.08
N LYS A 11 6.37 -1.24 10.92
CA LYS A 11 5.07 -1.70 10.40
C LYS A 11 3.94 -1.21 11.29
N SER A 12 2.92 -0.61 10.65
CA SER A 12 1.73 -0.10 11.34
C SER A 12 1.00 -1.23 12.05
N ASP A 13 0.55 -0.97 13.27
CA ASP A 13 -0.31 -1.88 14.00
C ASP A 13 -1.67 -2.08 13.30
N PHE A 14 -2.34 -3.18 13.57
CA PHE A 14 -3.65 -3.50 12.98
C PHE A 14 -4.55 -4.22 13.97
N PHE A 15 -5.86 -4.08 13.78
CA PHE A 15 -6.88 -4.46 14.76
C PHE A 15 -6.82 -5.96 15.14
N LEU A 16 -6.64 -6.83 14.15
CA LEU A 16 -6.57 -8.28 14.38
C LEU A 16 -5.19 -8.79 14.82
N LYS A 17 -4.18 -7.92 15.03
CA LYS A 17 -2.81 -8.38 15.35
C LYS A 17 -2.76 -9.25 16.59
N ARG A 18 -3.50 -8.87 17.64
CA ARG A 18 -3.57 -9.63 18.89
C ARG A 18 -4.25 -10.99 18.74
N MET A 19 -5.19 -11.09 17.81
CA MET A 19 -5.90 -12.34 17.51
C MET A 19 -5.17 -13.19 16.45
N ALA A 20 -4.15 -12.63 15.78
CA ALA A 20 -3.45 -13.29 14.68
C ALA A 20 -2.92 -14.69 15.05
N PRO A 21 -2.31 -14.93 16.23
CA PRO A 21 -1.86 -16.26 16.60
C PRO A 21 -3.00 -17.28 16.66
N SER A 22 -4.11 -16.91 17.30
CA SER A 22 -5.30 -17.77 17.44
C SER A 22 -5.99 -18.02 16.09
N LEU A 23 -6.08 -16.99 15.25
CA LEU A 23 -6.65 -17.12 13.91
C LEU A 23 -5.83 -18.10 13.08
N VAL A 24 -4.51 -17.92 13.02
CA VAL A 24 -3.65 -18.80 12.20
C VAL A 24 -3.60 -20.21 12.77
N SER A 25 -3.56 -20.39 14.10
CA SER A 25 -3.56 -21.73 14.69
C SER A 25 -4.85 -22.49 14.42
N ASN A 26 -6.00 -21.80 14.44
CA ASN A 26 -7.31 -22.45 14.28
C ASN A 26 -7.70 -22.68 12.82
N PHE A 27 -7.39 -21.74 11.93
CA PHE A 27 -7.84 -21.78 10.53
C PHE A 27 -6.73 -22.17 9.55
N GLY A 28 -5.47 -21.93 9.88
CA GLY A 28 -4.33 -22.07 8.96
C GLY A 28 -4.16 -20.87 8.04
N GLU A 29 -2.93 -20.65 7.58
CA GLU A 29 -2.56 -19.50 6.74
C GLU A 29 -3.31 -19.48 5.39
N GLU A 30 -3.40 -20.63 4.71
CA GLU A 30 -4.06 -20.74 3.41
C GLU A 30 -5.53 -20.33 3.48
N LYS A 31 -6.25 -20.76 4.51
CA LYS A 31 -7.66 -20.41 4.70
C LYS A 31 -7.83 -18.94 5.07
N ILE A 32 -6.91 -18.36 5.83
CA ILE A 32 -6.93 -16.93 6.14
C ILE A 32 -6.70 -16.12 4.86
N SER A 33 -5.74 -16.50 4.03
CA SER A 33 -5.50 -15.85 2.75
C SER A 33 -6.72 -15.96 1.82
N ALA A 34 -7.30 -17.15 1.69
CA ALA A 34 -8.52 -17.36 0.90
C ALA A 34 -9.71 -16.54 1.45
N SER A 35 -9.87 -16.48 2.78
CA SER A 35 -10.91 -15.68 3.42
C SER A 35 -10.72 -14.18 3.16
N ALA A 36 -9.47 -13.70 3.15
CA ALA A 36 -9.16 -12.31 2.84
C ALA A 36 -9.62 -11.94 1.42
N GLU A 37 -9.39 -12.81 0.44
CA GLU A 37 -9.84 -12.62 -0.94
C GLU A 37 -11.37 -12.68 -1.07
N LEU A 38 -12.01 -13.67 -0.44
CA LEU A 38 -13.47 -13.81 -0.41
C LEU A 38 -14.15 -12.57 0.16
N PHE A 39 -13.73 -12.11 1.34
CA PHE A 39 -14.31 -10.93 2.00
C PHE A 39 -13.95 -9.63 1.28
N SER A 40 -12.81 -9.55 0.60
CA SER A 40 -12.42 -8.33 -0.13
C SER A 40 -13.14 -8.17 -1.48
N TYR A 41 -13.37 -9.26 -2.21
CA TYR A 41 -13.76 -9.19 -3.63
C TYR A 41 -15.08 -9.89 -3.96
N MET A 42 -15.34 -11.07 -3.39
CA MET A 42 -16.50 -11.88 -3.80
C MET A 42 -17.74 -11.60 -2.97
N PHE A 43 -17.59 -11.51 -1.65
CA PHE A 43 -18.69 -11.37 -0.71
C PHE A 43 -19.42 -10.00 -0.78
N PRO A 44 -18.72 -8.85 -0.88
CA PRO A 44 -19.38 -7.54 -0.91
C PRO A 44 -20.38 -7.35 -2.07
N PRO A 45 -20.05 -7.63 -3.35
CA PRO A 45 -21.00 -7.44 -4.43
C PRO A 45 -22.17 -8.42 -4.35
N LEU A 46 -21.94 -9.67 -3.89
CA LEU A 46 -23.01 -10.63 -3.67
C LEU A 46 -24.00 -10.15 -2.62
N LEU A 47 -23.51 -9.58 -1.51
CA LEU A 47 -24.35 -9.07 -0.44
C LEU A 47 -25.18 -7.85 -0.89
N VAL A 48 -24.57 -6.95 -1.66
CA VAL A 48 -25.27 -5.81 -2.26
C VAL A 48 -26.35 -6.29 -3.24
N MET A 49 -26.00 -7.19 -4.17
CA MET A 49 -26.96 -7.76 -5.13
C MET A 49 -28.12 -8.48 -4.42
N PHE A 50 -27.82 -9.29 -3.41
CA PHE A 50 -28.83 -9.96 -2.61
C PHE A 50 -29.77 -8.96 -1.92
N SER A 51 -29.23 -7.86 -1.40
CA SER A 51 -30.04 -6.82 -0.73
C SER A 51 -31.01 -6.14 -1.69
N PHE A 52 -30.58 -5.87 -2.93
CA PHE A 52 -31.47 -5.35 -3.98
C PHE A 52 -32.55 -6.35 -4.40
N LEU A 53 -32.19 -7.62 -4.62
CA LEU A 53 -33.15 -8.67 -4.98
C LEU A 53 -34.17 -8.91 -3.87
N PHE A 54 -33.71 -8.95 -2.63
CA PHE A 54 -34.55 -9.16 -1.45
C PHE A 54 -35.52 -7.99 -1.26
N SER A 55 -35.04 -6.75 -1.36
CA SER A 55 -35.92 -5.57 -1.32
C SER A 55 -36.96 -5.59 -2.43
N GLY A 56 -36.56 -5.86 -3.69
CA GLY A 56 -37.51 -5.96 -4.80
C GLY A 56 -38.58 -7.05 -4.61
N PHE A 57 -38.18 -8.18 -4.02
CA PHE A 57 -39.11 -9.26 -3.66
C PHE A 57 -40.12 -8.83 -2.59
N LEU A 58 -39.67 -8.20 -1.50
CA LEU A 58 -40.53 -7.72 -0.41
C LEU A 58 -41.50 -6.65 -0.93
N SER A 59 -41.01 -5.70 -1.71
CA SER A 59 -41.81 -4.62 -2.30
C SER A 59 -42.93 -5.18 -3.18
N SER A 60 -42.60 -6.16 -4.04
CA SER A 60 -43.54 -6.75 -5.00
C SER A 60 -44.57 -7.70 -4.37
N ASN A 61 -44.20 -8.47 -3.34
CA ASN A 61 -45.05 -9.53 -2.79
C ASN A 61 -45.76 -9.13 -1.49
N LEU A 62 -45.14 -8.27 -0.68
CA LEU A 62 -45.61 -7.94 0.67
C LEU A 62 -46.03 -6.47 0.80
N GLY A 63 -45.82 -5.65 -0.24
CA GLY A 63 -46.20 -4.24 -0.24
C GLY A 63 -45.53 -3.45 0.88
N VAL A 64 -44.27 -3.76 1.18
CA VAL A 64 -43.54 -3.09 2.26
C VAL A 64 -43.35 -1.60 1.96
N PRO A 65 -43.35 -0.74 2.99
CA PRO A 65 -43.11 0.68 2.79
C PRO A 65 -41.71 0.97 2.23
N LEU A 66 -41.61 2.02 1.40
CA LEU A 66 -40.37 2.41 0.72
C LEU A 66 -39.18 2.69 1.67
N TRP A 67 -39.45 3.14 2.90
CA TRP A 67 -38.39 3.37 3.90
C TRP A 67 -37.76 2.06 4.41
N VAL A 68 -38.53 0.97 4.46
CA VAL A 68 -38.03 -0.37 4.83
C VAL A 68 -37.15 -0.92 3.71
N ASP A 69 -37.58 -0.78 2.46
CA ASP A 69 -36.79 -1.14 1.28
C ASP A 69 -35.45 -0.40 1.23
N THR A 70 -35.50 0.92 1.43
CA THR A 70 -34.31 1.76 1.47
C THR A 70 -33.37 1.33 2.60
N PHE A 71 -33.90 1.02 3.78
CA PHE A 71 -33.11 0.56 4.92
C PHE A 71 -32.38 -0.76 4.63
N ILE A 72 -33.04 -1.73 3.99
CA ILE A 72 -32.43 -3.02 3.64
C ILE A 72 -31.25 -2.83 2.68
N VAL A 73 -31.43 -2.00 1.65
CA VAL A 73 -30.36 -1.74 0.67
C VAL A 73 -29.18 -1.03 1.33
N VAL A 74 -29.43 0.01 2.14
CA VAL A 74 -28.38 0.75 2.85
C VAL A 74 -27.64 -0.16 3.84
N PHE A 75 -28.36 -0.99 4.59
CA PHE A 75 -27.78 -1.96 5.50
C PHE A 75 -26.92 -2.99 4.76
N GLY A 76 -27.38 -3.47 3.60
CA GLY A 76 -26.60 -4.32 2.72
C GLY A 76 -25.29 -3.68 2.26
N ILE A 77 -25.33 -2.43 1.82
CA ILE A 77 -24.13 -1.68 1.45
C ILE A 77 -23.18 -1.54 2.64
N ALA A 78 -23.70 -1.20 3.82
CA ALA A 78 -22.89 -1.07 5.04
C ALA A 78 -22.19 -2.39 5.43
N LEU A 79 -22.89 -3.52 5.36
CA LEU A 79 -22.30 -4.85 5.58
C LEU A 79 -21.26 -5.20 4.50
N GLY A 80 -21.49 -4.82 3.25
CA GLY A 80 -20.51 -4.97 2.17
C GLY A 80 -19.21 -4.21 2.46
N VAL A 81 -19.32 -2.95 2.89
CA VAL A 81 -18.14 -2.15 3.30
C VAL A 81 -17.42 -2.78 4.50
N LEU A 82 -18.17 -3.26 5.49
CA LEU A 82 -17.59 -3.95 6.65
C LEU A 82 -16.85 -5.22 6.24
N ALA A 83 -17.40 -6.00 5.30
CA ALA A 83 -16.74 -7.19 4.77
C ALA A 83 -15.40 -6.88 4.11
N VAL A 84 -15.33 -5.81 3.29
CA VAL A 84 -14.05 -5.38 2.68
C VAL A 84 -13.03 -5.02 3.77
N ALA A 85 -13.46 -4.28 4.80
CA ALA A 85 -12.58 -3.90 5.91
C ALA A 85 -12.05 -5.14 6.68
N LEU A 86 -12.90 -6.14 6.91
CA LEU A 86 -12.49 -7.41 7.53
C LEU A 86 -11.53 -8.20 6.63
N GLY A 87 -11.80 -8.25 5.31
CA GLY A 87 -10.90 -8.86 4.33
C GLY A 87 -9.51 -8.24 4.35
N GLU A 88 -9.40 -6.92 4.54
CA GLU A 88 -8.12 -6.25 4.73
C GLU A 88 -7.40 -6.69 6.00
N GLN A 89 -8.13 -6.82 7.12
CA GLN A 89 -7.52 -7.30 8.37
C GLN A 89 -6.99 -8.73 8.23
N PHE A 90 -7.73 -9.64 7.57
CA PHE A 90 -7.26 -11.00 7.32
C PHE A 90 -6.01 -11.05 6.44
N SER A 91 -5.94 -10.21 5.40
CA SER A 91 -4.73 -10.08 4.58
C SER A 91 -3.52 -9.65 5.43
N ARG A 92 -3.72 -8.67 6.34
CA ARG A 92 -2.66 -8.23 7.25
C ARG A 92 -2.25 -9.30 8.26
N VAL A 93 -3.19 -10.14 8.72
CA VAL A 93 -2.89 -11.31 9.57
C VAL A 93 -1.99 -12.29 8.84
N ALA A 94 -2.30 -12.61 7.57
CA ALA A 94 -1.50 -13.54 6.77
C ALA A 94 -0.08 -12.99 6.54
N ASP A 95 0.04 -11.72 6.15
CA ASP A 95 1.35 -11.08 5.98
C ASP A 95 2.14 -11.03 7.29
N TYR A 96 1.48 -10.68 8.40
CA TYR A 96 2.09 -10.66 9.73
C TYR A 96 2.60 -12.03 10.16
N HIS A 97 1.85 -13.10 9.88
CA HIS A 97 2.30 -14.47 10.15
C HIS A 97 3.59 -14.81 9.39
N ARG A 98 3.65 -14.52 8.08
CA ARG A 98 4.86 -14.76 7.27
C ARG A 98 6.04 -13.94 7.76
N ASP A 99 5.81 -12.68 8.10
CA ASP A 99 6.88 -11.78 8.54
C ASP A 99 7.43 -12.14 9.93
N THR A 100 6.58 -12.60 10.84
CA THR A 100 6.99 -12.88 12.23
C THR A 100 7.45 -14.30 12.47
N ARG A 101 7.48 -15.14 11.43
CA ARG A 101 8.06 -16.48 11.48
C ARG A 101 9.59 -16.40 11.49
N CYS A 102 10.22 -17.13 12.40
CA CYS A 102 11.67 -17.24 12.43
C CYS A 102 12.17 -18.18 11.33
N GLY A 103 13.20 -17.75 10.58
CA GLY A 103 13.84 -18.59 9.57
C GLY A 103 14.66 -19.75 10.14
N GLU A 104 15.15 -19.62 11.38
CA GLU A 104 16.01 -20.62 12.02
C GLU A 104 15.22 -21.61 12.88
N CYS A 105 14.51 -21.13 13.92
CA CYS A 105 13.74 -22.02 14.80
C CYS A 105 12.34 -22.38 14.26
N CYS A 106 11.95 -21.83 13.10
CA CYS A 106 10.65 -22.05 12.46
C CYS A 106 9.41 -21.66 13.28
N GLU A 107 9.58 -21.12 14.49
CA GLU A 107 8.49 -20.71 15.39
C GLU A 107 7.69 -19.55 14.77
N PRO A 108 6.35 -19.67 14.69
CA PRO A 108 5.48 -18.61 14.21
C PRO A 108 5.35 -17.51 15.28
N PHE A 109 5.18 -16.25 14.84
CA PHE A 109 5.00 -15.09 15.73
C PHE A 109 6.14 -14.83 16.73
N ALA A 110 7.33 -15.39 16.49
CA ALA A 110 8.48 -15.26 17.40
C ALA A 110 9.38 -14.06 17.09
N CYS A 111 9.36 -13.54 15.85
CA CYS A 111 10.20 -12.44 15.42
C CYS A 111 9.50 -11.08 15.61
N GLU A 112 10.26 -10.09 16.10
CA GLU A 112 9.83 -8.70 16.17
C GLU A 112 10.79 -7.77 15.44
N GLU A 113 10.25 -6.70 14.88
CA GLU A 113 11.04 -5.65 14.25
C GLU A 113 11.76 -4.85 15.35
N PHE A 114 13.10 -4.87 15.36
CA PHE A 114 13.89 -4.26 16.44
C PHE A 114 14.59 -2.96 16.03
N GLU A 115 14.68 -2.69 14.73
CA GLU A 115 15.30 -1.48 14.18
C GLU A 115 14.41 -0.85 13.13
N LYS A 116 14.45 0.48 13.02
CA LYS A 116 13.76 1.19 11.94
C LYS A 116 14.26 0.71 10.58
N PRO A 117 13.38 0.50 9.61
CA PRO A 117 13.78 -0.05 8.34
C PRO A 117 14.59 0.95 7.52
N ASP A 118 15.50 0.44 6.69
CA ASP A 118 16.30 1.24 5.77
C ASP A 118 15.64 1.30 4.41
N VAL A 119 15.31 2.50 3.96
CA VAL A 119 14.75 2.74 2.64
C VAL A 119 15.83 3.27 1.71
N LYS A 120 16.03 2.57 0.60
CA LYS A 120 16.96 2.93 -0.47
C LYS A 120 16.18 3.15 -1.75
N GLU A 121 16.13 4.39 -2.21
CA GLU A 121 15.59 4.76 -3.52
C GLU A 121 16.73 4.91 -4.51
N LEU A 122 16.65 4.17 -5.62
CA LEU A 122 17.64 4.20 -6.69
C LEU A 122 16.99 4.72 -7.97
N SER A 123 17.48 5.85 -8.46
CA SER A 123 17.04 6.48 -9.70
C SER A 123 18.17 6.50 -10.72
N THR A 124 18.00 5.70 -11.78
CA THR A 124 18.84 5.71 -12.99
C THR A 124 18.11 6.45 -14.12
N PRO A 125 18.73 6.75 -15.28
CA PRO A 125 18.03 7.34 -16.41
C PRO A 125 16.87 6.47 -16.93
N HIS A 126 16.97 5.14 -16.79
CA HIS A 126 16.03 4.18 -17.38
C HIS A 126 15.12 3.49 -16.36
N SER A 127 15.53 3.41 -15.10
CA SER A 127 14.80 2.68 -14.05
C SER A 127 14.74 3.47 -12.76
N TYR A 128 13.67 3.22 -12.01
CA TYR A 128 13.48 3.70 -10.65
C TYR A 128 13.07 2.51 -9.80
N SER A 129 13.72 2.32 -8.65
CA SER A 129 13.42 1.23 -7.73
C SER A 129 13.53 1.70 -6.29
N VAL A 130 12.66 1.17 -5.45
CA VAL A 130 12.64 1.41 -4.01
C VAL A 130 12.83 0.06 -3.32
N LYS A 131 13.83 -0.02 -2.45
CA LYS A 131 14.08 -1.19 -1.61
C LYS A 131 13.95 -0.79 -0.16
N ILE A 132 13.19 -1.56 0.61
CA ILE A 132 13.01 -1.41 2.04
C ILE A 132 13.64 -2.64 2.70
N THR A 133 14.57 -2.39 3.62
CA THR A 133 15.24 -3.43 4.41
C THR A 133 14.70 -3.36 5.83
N ARG A 134 14.00 -4.41 6.28
CA ARG A 134 13.50 -4.52 7.66
C ARG A 134 14.38 -5.48 8.46
N TYR A 135 14.53 -5.18 9.74
CA TYR A 135 15.37 -5.94 10.65
C TYR A 135 14.51 -6.64 11.70
N TRP A 136 14.59 -7.97 11.73
CA TRP A 136 13.78 -8.84 12.56
C TRP A 136 14.67 -9.58 13.56
N LYS A 137 14.21 -9.70 14.81
CA LYS A 137 14.89 -10.45 15.85
C LYS A 137 13.95 -11.44 16.49
N CYS A 138 14.36 -12.71 16.54
CA CYS A 138 13.61 -13.76 17.21
C CYS A 138 13.76 -13.64 18.74
N LYS A 139 12.65 -13.62 19.47
CA LYS A 139 12.67 -13.62 20.94
C LYS A 139 13.14 -14.93 21.55
N ASN A 140 12.94 -16.05 20.83
CA ASN A 140 13.18 -17.39 21.36
C ASN A 140 14.65 -17.80 21.17
N CYS A 141 15.19 -17.73 19.94
CA CYS A 141 16.56 -18.13 19.65
C CYS A 141 17.55 -16.97 19.55
N GLY A 142 17.08 -15.72 19.54
CA GLY A 142 17.93 -14.53 19.40
C GLY A 142 18.42 -14.24 17.98
N HIS A 143 18.07 -15.08 16.99
CA HIS A 143 18.47 -14.89 15.59
C HIS A 143 18.02 -13.54 15.04
N GLU A 144 18.93 -12.85 14.35
CA GLU A 144 18.68 -11.56 13.69
C GLU A 144 18.72 -11.74 12.18
N GLU A 145 17.69 -11.25 11.50
CA GLU A 145 17.53 -11.39 10.06
C GLU A 145 17.16 -10.05 9.41
N ALA A 146 17.85 -9.70 8.33
CA ALA A 146 17.53 -8.54 7.51
C ALA A 146 16.79 -8.98 6.24
N ARG A 147 15.55 -8.51 6.07
CA ARG A 147 14.70 -8.86 4.93
C ARG A 147 14.51 -7.65 4.03
N THR A 148 14.85 -7.79 2.75
CA THR A 148 14.75 -6.71 1.77
C THR A 148 13.59 -6.97 0.80
N GLY A 149 12.69 -6.01 0.64
CA GLY A 149 11.56 -6.08 -0.28
C GLY A 149 11.12 -4.72 -0.80
N SER A 150 10.14 -4.70 -1.69
CA SER A 150 9.52 -3.47 -2.21
C SER A 150 8.20 -3.11 -1.49
N GLU A 151 7.70 -3.96 -0.59
CA GLU A 151 6.45 -3.77 0.19
C GLU A 151 5.23 -3.36 -0.64
N GLY A 152 5.11 -3.89 -1.86
CA GLY A 152 4.01 -3.56 -2.76
C GLY A 152 4.07 -2.14 -3.34
N ILE A 153 5.19 -1.43 -3.16
CA ILE A 153 5.44 -0.15 -3.82
C ILE A 153 5.73 -0.42 -5.30
N VAL A 154 4.88 0.11 -6.17
CA VAL A 154 5.06 0.05 -7.62
C VAL A 154 5.87 1.27 -8.03
N THR A 155 6.98 1.04 -8.73
CA THR A 155 7.89 2.10 -9.16
C THR A 155 8.04 2.08 -10.67
N CYS A 156 7.88 3.22 -11.31
CA CYS A 156 8.10 3.36 -12.75
C CYS A 156 8.73 4.71 -13.09
N LYS A 157 9.25 4.82 -14.31
CA LYS A 157 9.62 6.10 -14.91
C LYS A 157 8.39 6.68 -15.60
N GLY A 158 8.23 8.00 -15.53
CA GLY A 158 7.15 8.67 -16.24
C GLY A 158 7.19 8.41 -17.75
N ASP A 159 6.01 8.40 -18.36
CA ASP A 159 5.85 8.05 -19.76
C ASP A 159 6.59 9.00 -20.71
N PRO A 160 7.31 8.46 -21.71
CA PRO A 160 8.02 9.28 -22.68
C PRO A 160 7.09 10.15 -23.56
N GLY A 161 5.84 9.73 -23.79
CA GLY A 161 4.89 10.45 -24.66
C GLY A 161 4.21 11.66 -24.01
N VAL A 162 4.24 11.77 -22.68
CA VAL A 162 3.63 12.88 -21.91
C VAL A 162 4.69 13.84 -21.36
N PHE A 163 5.98 13.55 -21.63
CA PHE A 163 7.10 14.32 -21.13
C PHE A 163 7.24 15.65 -21.87
N THR A 164 6.66 16.70 -21.30
CA THR A 164 6.97 18.09 -21.67
C THR A 164 8.04 18.62 -20.71
N PRO A 165 9.26 18.90 -21.19
CA PRO A 165 10.33 19.42 -20.34
C PRO A 165 9.90 20.74 -19.72
N ARG A 166 9.78 20.79 -18.39
CA ARG A 166 9.46 22.03 -17.69
C ARG A 166 10.73 22.82 -17.40
N LYS A 167 10.61 24.15 -17.45
CA LYS A 167 11.67 25.07 -17.04
C LYS A 167 11.28 25.76 -15.75
N ILE A 168 12.21 25.82 -14.79
CA ILE A 168 12.03 26.53 -13.52
C ILE A 168 13.16 27.55 -13.33
N SER A 169 12.93 28.54 -12.47
CA SER A 169 13.99 29.44 -12.02
C SER A 169 15.01 28.68 -11.18
N CYS A 170 16.29 29.04 -11.31
CA CYS A 170 17.35 28.44 -10.53
C CYS A 170 17.40 29.05 -9.13
N ARG A 171 17.31 28.23 -8.07
CA ARG A 171 17.40 28.71 -6.69
C ARG A 171 18.78 29.25 -6.33
N ALA A 172 19.84 28.71 -6.93
CA ALA A 172 21.21 29.11 -6.63
C ALA A 172 21.64 30.42 -7.32
N CYS A 173 21.33 30.59 -8.61
CA CYS A 173 21.78 31.76 -9.38
C CYS A 173 20.67 32.78 -9.67
N GLY A 174 19.43 32.54 -9.22
CA GLY A 174 18.29 33.45 -9.38
C GLY A 174 17.79 33.64 -10.82
N LYS A 175 18.43 33.00 -11.82
CA LYS A 175 18.05 33.15 -13.22
C LYS A 175 16.70 32.46 -13.49
N ASN A 176 15.79 33.19 -14.13
CA ASN A 176 14.47 32.70 -14.53
C ASN A 176 14.58 31.65 -15.65
N ALA A 177 13.74 30.61 -15.58
CA ALA A 177 13.67 29.52 -16.57
C ALA A 177 15.02 28.86 -16.94
N ALA A 178 15.98 28.91 -16.02
CA ALA A 178 17.34 28.44 -16.23
C ALA A 178 17.55 26.94 -16.00
N CYS A 179 16.69 26.32 -15.20
CA CYS A 179 16.75 24.91 -14.87
C CYS A 179 15.81 24.11 -15.78
N GLU A 180 16.36 23.13 -16.48
CA GLU A 180 15.59 22.25 -17.38
C GLU A 180 15.56 20.82 -16.84
N GLU A 181 14.44 20.15 -17.05
CA GLU A 181 14.25 18.75 -16.63
C GLU A 181 15.19 17.84 -17.43
N PHE A 182 16.14 17.18 -16.76
CA PHE A 182 17.25 16.47 -17.44
C PHE A 182 17.10 14.95 -17.44
N LYS A 183 16.16 14.39 -16.67
CA LYS A 183 15.82 12.96 -16.69
C LYS A 183 14.33 12.76 -16.49
N ARG A 184 13.82 11.61 -16.95
CA ARG A 184 12.41 11.22 -16.77
C ARG A 184 12.06 11.19 -15.28
N PRO A 185 10.86 11.65 -14.91
CA PRO A 185 10.45 11.71 -13.52
C PRO A 185 10.32 10.30 -12.94
N ASP A 186 10.62 10.21 -11.65
CA ASP A 186 10.40 8.99 -10.88
C ASP A 186 8.97 8.99 -10.36
N VAL A 187 8.24 7.92 -10.60
CA VAL A 187 6.88 7.73 -10.11
C VAL A 187 6.90 6.57 -9.12
N LYS A 188 6.46 6.87 -7.90
CA LYS A 188 6.25 5.92 -6.81
C LYS A 188 4.77 5.85 -6.52
N GLU A 189 4.18 4.68 -6.73
CA GLU A 189 2.79 4.40 -6.36
C GLU A 189 2.78 3.50 -5.12
N ILE A 190 2.19 4.03 -4.05
CA ILE A 190 1.92 3.29 -2.83
C ILE A 190 0.43 2.93 -2.87
N LYS A 191 0.14 1.72 -3.35
CA LYS A 191 -1.22 1.19 -3.32
C LYS A 191 -1.56 0.76 -1.90
N LYS A 192 -2.57 1.40 -1.31
CA LYS A 192 -3.34 0.84 -0.20
C LYS A 192 -4.75 0.62 -0.75
N LYS A 193 -5.46 -0.44 -0.34
CA LYS A 193 -6.68 -0.90 -1.06
C LYS A 193 -7.73 0.20 -1.34
N PHE A 194 -7.88 1.19 -0.46
CA PHE A 194 -8.87 2.27 -0.60
C PHE A 194 -8.35 3.58 -1.21
N TRP A 195 -7.04 3.74 -1.40
CA TRP A 195 -6.43 4.96 -1.95
C TRP A 195 -5.04 4.67 -2.55
N ALA A 196 -4.67 5.32 -3.64
CA ALA A 196 -3.33 5.25 -4.18
C ALA A 196 -2.60 6.56 -3.88
N GLY A 197 -1.48 6.45 -3.16
CA GLY A 197 -0.56 7.57 -3.00
C GLY A 197 0.43 7.57 -4.16
N VAL A 198 0.30 8.51 -5.09
CA VAL A 198 1.25 8.68 -6.19
C VAL A 198 2.21 9.83 -5.84
N THR A 199 3.50 9.51 -5.78
CA THR A 199 4.56 10.50 -5.63
C THR A 199 5.36 10.58 -6.91
N THR A 200 5.45 11.77 -7.49
CA THR A 200 6.20 12.03 -8.72
C THR A 200 7.35 12.98 -8.41
N THR A 201 8.58 12.54 -8.63
CA THR A 201 9.78 13.35 -8.44
C THR A 201 10.37 13.75 -9.79
N ARG A 202 10.43 15.06 -10.04
CA ARG A 202 11.04 15.68 -11.22
C ARG A 202 12.42 16.23 -10.87
N TYR A 203 13.33 16.25 -11.84
CA TYR A 203 14.72 16.61 -11.63
C TYR A 203 15.19 17.61 -12.66
N TYR A 204 15.69 18.75 -12.18
CA TYR A 204 16.06 19.89 -12.99
C TYR A 204 17.55 20.19 -12.82
N ARG A 205 18.19 20.65 -13.89
CA ARG A 205 19.58 21.10 -13.85
C ARG A 205 19.69 22.47 -14.49
N CYS A 206 20.35 23.39 -13.78
CA CYS A 206 20.61 24.74 -14.28
C CYS A 206 21.62 24.70 -15.43
N LYS A 207 21.28 25.29 -16.57
CA LYS A 207 22.19 25.42 -17.71
C LYS A 207 23.39 26.34 -17.46
N TYR A 208 23.28 27.26 -16.51
CA TYR A 208 24.31 28.29 -16.27
C TYR A 208 25.28 27.93 -15.15
N CYS A 209 24.79 27.39 -14.04
CA CYS A 209 25.61 27.12 -12.86
C CYS A 209 25.71 25.62 -12.52
N GLY A 210 25.04 24.76 -13.28
CA GLY A 210 25.05 23.31 -13.04
C GLY A 210 24.28 22.86 -11.81
N HIS A 211 23.71 23.78 -11.01
CA HIS A 211 22.93 23.43 -9.82
C HIS A 211 21.78 22.48 -10.15
N GLU A 212 21.66 21.42 -9.37
CA GLU A 212 20.58 20.42 -9.48
C GLU A 212 19.49 20.73 -8.47
N ASP A 213 18.26 20.78 -8.96
CA ASP A 213 17.03 20.96 -8.17
C ASP A 213 16.11 19.77 -8.41
N PHE A 214 15.22 19.49 -7.45
CA PHE A 214 14.18 18.49 -7.61
C PHE A 214 12.83 19.00 -7.08
N GLU A 215 11.76 18.49 -7.65
CA GLU A 215 10.39 18.81 -7.27
C GLU A 215 9.64 17.51 -6.98
N VAL A 216 9.06 17.41 -5.79
CA VAL A 216 8.27 16.25 -5.38
C VAL A 216 6.79 16.64 -5.36
N LYS A 217 5.98 15.99 -6.18
CA LYS A 217 4.52 16.12 -6.17
C LYS A 217 3.90 14.88 -5.54
N LYS A 218 3.04 15.08 -4.55
CA LYS A 218 2.26 14.01 -3.91
C LYS A 218 0.80 14.18 -4.31
N GLN A 219 0.20 13.13 -4.83
CA GLN A 219 -1.21 13.05 -5.17
C GLN A 219 -1.82 11.86 -4.43
N ARG A 220 -2.99 12.07 -3.83
CA ARG A 220 -3.83 11.00 -3.28
C ARG A 220 -4.95 10.77 -4.29
N ILE A 221 -5.05 9.55 -4.79
CA ILE A 221 -6.06 9.08 -5.75
C ILE A 221 -6.99 8.13 -5.02
#